data_AF-B5TP32-F1
#
_entry.id   AF-B5TP32-F1
#
_cell.length_a   1.000
_cell.length_b   1.000
_cell.length_c   1.000
_cell.angle_alpha   90.00
_cell.angle_beta   90.00
_cell.angle_gamma   90.00
#
_symmetry.space_group_name_H-M   'P 1'
#
loop_
_entity.id
_entity.type
_entity.pdbx_description
1 polymer ?
#
loop_
_entity_poly.entity_id
_entity_poly.type
_entity_poly.pdbx_seq_one_letter_code
_entity_poly.pdbx_strand_id
1 'polypeptide(L)'
;ETDYVQFKDVGSIYYHLILKEGTANLEAIQKGDVLAIWLNGGPGSSSQLGNYMEIGPWVIKKNPDTEAKDKPYIVTKREYSWNKMMHLLFIDQPFGAGMSKAEKENVVTNSDQAATYFVETLKSIYTRLNN
;
A
#
# COMPACT_ATOMS: atom_id res chain seq x y z
N GLU A 1 -5.08 -1.15 7.81
CA GLU A 1 -4.86 -2.60 7.79
C GLU A 1 -3.70 -2.91 6.85
N THR A 2 -2.88 -3.88 7.22
CA THR A 2 -1.67 -4.27 6.48
C THR A 2 -1.59 -5.78 6.44
N ASP A 3 -1.37 -6.34 5.26
CA ASP A 3 -1.29 -7.79 5.08
C ASP A 3 -0.58 -8.13 3.76
N TYR A 4 -0.50 -9.42 3.45
CA TYR A 4 0.10 -9.98 2.25
C TYR A 4 -0.87 -10.93 1.54
N VAL A 5 -0.92 -10.85 0.20
CA VAL A 5 -1.46 -11.93 -0.63
C VAL A 5 -0.35 -12.92 -0.93
N GLN A 6 -0.57 -14.19 -0.61
CA GLN A 6 0.42 -15.26 -0.79
C GLN A 6 0.22 -15.95 -2.14
N PHE A 7 1.31 -16.15 -2.88
CA PHE A 7 1.34 -16.90 -4.13
C PHE A 7 2.30 -18.07 -3.98
N LYS A 8 1.75 -19.28 -3.94
CA LYS A 8 2.51 -20.51 -3.70
C LYS A 8 3.64 -20.65 -4.74
N ASP A 9 4.86 -20.90 -4.25
CA ASP A 9 6.08 -21.09 -5.05
C ASP A 9 6.50 -19.88 -5.91
N VAL A 10 5.89 -18.71 -5.68
CA VAL A 10 6.10 -17.47 -6.45
C VAL A 10 6.56 -16.33 -5.54
N GLY A 11 5.85 -16.06 -4.44
CA GLY A 11 6.18 -14.98 -3.50
C GLY A 11 4.95 -14.42 -2.79
N SER A 12 5.04 -13.17 -2.35
CA SER A 12 3.93 -12.47 -1.69
C SER A 12 3.84 -11.01 -2.10
N ILE A 13 2.61 -10.51 -2.22
CA ILE A 13 2.31 -9.11 -2.52
C ILE A 13 1.80 -8.40 -1.27
N TYR A 14 2.56 -7.40 -0.81
CA TYR A 14 2.20 -6.55 0.31
C TYR A 14 1.17 -5.51 -0.10
N TYR A 15 0.21 -5.23 0.78
CA TYR A 15 -0.66 -4.09 0.65
C TYR A 15 -0.96 -3.41 1.98
N HIS A 16 -1.35 -2.15 1.89
CA HIS A 16 -1.78 -1.32 3.00
C HIS A 16 -3.11 -0.65 2.66
N LEU A 17 -4.17 -1.04 3.37
CA LEU A 17 -5.48 -0.39 3.32
C LEU A 17 -5.58 0.68 4.40
N ILE A 18 -5.79 1.92 3.97
CA ILE A 18 -6.08 3.07 4.82
C ILE A 18 -7.55 3.40 4.66
N LEU A 19 -8.29 3.44 5.78
CA LEU A 19 -9.69 3.83 5.74
C LEU A 19 -9.84 5.35 5.61
N LYS A 20 -10.95 5.75 4.98
CA LYS A 20 -11.40 7.13 4.95
C LYS A 20 -11.52 7.66 6.37
N GLU A 21 -11.02 8.87 6.62
CA GLU A 21 -11.11 9.54 7.92
C GLU A 21 -12.56 9.53 8.43
N GLY A 22 -12.73 9.18 9.70
CA GLY A 22 -14.04 8.98 10.32
C GLY A 22 -14.62 7.55 10.19
N THR A 23 -14.02 6.67 9.39
CA THR A 23 -14.42 5.25 9.32
C THR A 23 -13.67 4.44 10.38
N ALA A 24 -14.39 3.88 11.35
CA ALA A 24 -13.77 3.22 12.50
C ALA A 24 -13.09 1.89 12.16
N ASN A 25 -13.70 1.07 11.31
CA ASN A 25 -13.25 -0.26 10.93
C ASN A 25 -13.86 -0.68 9.57
N LEU A 26 -13.57 -1.91 9.11
CA LEU A 26 -14.11 -2.43 7.86
C LEU A 26 -15.64 -2.54 7.85
N GLU A 27 -16.24 -2.90 8.98
CA GLU A 27 -17.71 -3.05 9.13
C GLU A 27 -18.45 -1.71 9.00
N ALA A 28 -17.75 -0.60 9.28
CA ALA A 28 -18.29 0.75 9.18
C ALA A 28 -18.28 1.32 7.75
N ILE A 29 -17.69 0.62 6.76
CA ILE A 29 -17.68 1.04 5.36
C ILE A 29 -19.11 1.06 4.83
N GLN A 30 -19.50 2.17 4.19
CA GLN A 30 -20.85 2.39 3.70
C GLN A 30 -20.93 2.19 2.18
N LYS A 31 -22.12 1.80 1.72
CA LYS A 31 -22.42 1.79 0.29
C LYS A 31 -22.28 3.22 -0.26
N GLY A 32 -21.43 3.39 -1.26
CA GLY A 32 -21.12 4.70 -1.86
C GLY A 32 -19.77 5.27 -1.41
N ASP A 33 -19.11 4.66 -0.44
CA ASP A 33 -17.71 4.97 -0.15
C ASP A 33 -16.82 4.60 -1.34
N VAL A 34 -15.87 5.47 -1.64
CA VAL A 34 -14.91 5.28 -2.74
C VAL A 34 -13.65 4.61 -2.20
N LEU A 35 -13.17 3.58 -2.91
CA LEU A 35 -11.84 3.01 -2.74
C LEU A 35 -10.97 3.42 -3.91
N ALA A 36 -9.86 4.12 -3.63
CA ALA A 36 -8.82 4.36 -4.62
C ALA A 36 -7.66 3.38 -4.43
N ILE A 37 -7.28 2.72 -5.53
CA ILE A 37 -6.08 1.88 -5.58
C ILE A 37 -4.93 2.75 -6.07
N TRP A 38 -3.84 2.79 -5.32
CA TRP A 38 -2.65 3.57 -5.66
C TRP A 38 -1.45 2.68 -5.94
N LEU A 39 -0.79 2.95 -7.07
CA LEU A 39 0.37 2.21 -7.55
C LEU A 39 1.48 3.20 -7.89
N ASN A 40 2.65 3.05 -7.26
CA ASN A 40 3.86 3.68 -7.75
C ASN A 40 4.50 2.85 -8.87
N GLY A 41 5.26 3.53 -9.74
CA GLY A 41 5.87 2.95 -10.93
C GLY A 41 7.32 2.49 -10.74
N GLY A 42 8.17 2.73 -11.74
CA GLY A 42 9.58 2.34 -11.73
C GLY A 42 9.98 1.66 -13.05
N PRO A 43 9.91 0.32 -13.15
CA PRO A 43 9.14 -0.64 -12.31
C PRO A 43 9.79 -1.01 -10.97
N GLY A 44 8.99 -1.55 -10.04
CA GLY A 44 9.46 -2.12 -8.76
C GLY A 44 9.57 -1.16 -7.57
N SER A 45 9.11 0.09 -7.70
CA SER A 45 9.06 1.00 -6.57
C SER A 45 7.92 0.65 -5.62
N SER A 46 8.15 0.84 -4.31
CA SER A 46 7.11 0.65 -3.31
C SER A 46 6.01 1.71 -3.45
N SER A 47 4.75 1.29 -3.34
CA SER A 47 3.61 2.19 -3.23
C SER A 47 3.50 2.84 -1.86
N GLN A 48 4.33 2.42 -0.89
CA GLN A 48 4.47 3.13 0.37
C GLN A 48 5.16 4.49 0.20
N LEU A 49 5.83 4.72 -0.93
CA LEU A 49 6.26 6.07 -1.32
C LEU A 49 5.04 6.99 -1.46
N GLY A 50 4.02 6.57 -2.20
CA GLY A 50 2.76 7.31 -2.32
C GLY A 50 2.04 7.50 -0.98
N ASN A 51 2.08 6.48 -0.12
CA ASN A 51 1.48 6.55 1.20
C ASN A 51 2.16 7.62 2.09
N TYR A 52 3.49 7.57 2.21
CA TYR A 52 4.21 8.42 3.16
C TYR A 52 4.74 9.73 2.59
N MET A 53 4.80 9.89 1.27
CA MET A 53 5.40 11.07 0.63
C MET A 53 4.43 11.83 -0.27
N GLU A 54 3.32 11.22 -0.71
CA GLU A 54 2.39 11.84 -1.66
C GLU A 54 1.01 12.06 -1.05
N ILE A 55 0.15 11.03 -1.05
CA ILE A 55 -1.31 11.18 -0.87
C ILE A 55 -1.87 10.56 0.41
N GLY A 56 -1.07 9.77 1.13
CA GLY A 56 -1.53 9.11 2.35
C GLY A 56 -1.61 10.04 3.57
N PRO A 57 -2.21 9.57 4.68
CA PRO A 57 -2.51 10.38 5.87
C PRO A 57 -1.28 10.84 6.65
N TRP A 58 -0.13 10.21 6.43
CA TRP A 58 1.08 10.43 7.20
C TRP A 58 2.21 10.90 6.29
N VAL A 59 3.08 11.73 6.84
CA VAL A 59 4.32 12.14 6.20
C VAL A 59 5.51 11.81 7.07
N ILE A 60 6.53 11.18 6.47
CA ILE A 60 7.83 10.99 7.11
C ILE A 60 8.70 12.20 6.76
N LYS A 61 9.21 12.90 7.77
CA LYS A 61 10.09 14.06 7.59
C LYS A 61 11.24 14.06 8.59
N LYS A 62 12.29 14.83 8.31
CA LYS A 62 13.40 15.00 9.26
C LYS A 62 12.87 15.52 10.59
N ASN A 63 13.41 14.99 11.67
CA ASN A 63 13.13 15.49 13.01
C ASN A 63 13.70 16.92 13.12
N PRO A 64 12.89 17.94 13.48
CA PRO A 64 13.39 19.29 13.68
C PRO A 64 14.32 19.41 14.89
N ASP A 65 14.26 18.45 15.83
CA ASP A 65 15.20 18.35 16.93
C ASP A 65 16.55 17.79 16.44
N THR A 66 17.52 18.69 16.28
CA THR A 66 18.88 18.37 15.83
C THR A 66 19.71 17.61 16.87
N GLU A 67 19.26 17.58 18.13
CA GLU A 67 19.92 16.85 19.22
C GLU A 67 19.43 15.39 19.31
N ALA A 68 18.27 15.08 18.74
CA ALA A 68 17.70 13.73 18.66
C ALA A 68 18.39 12.84 17.60
N LYS A 69 19.70 12.64 17.75
CA LYS A 69 20.54 11.85 16.82
C LYS A 69 20.04 10.42 16.60
N ASP A 70 19.40 9.83 17.61
CA ASP A 70 18.86 8.47 17.55
C ASP A 70 17.48 8.38 16.87
N LYS A 71 16.83 9.53 16.59
CA LYS A 71 15.52 9.62 15.93
C LYS A 71 15.54 10.71 14.86
N PRO A 72 16.28 10.52 13.75
CA PRO A 72 16.47 11.54 12.72
C PRO A 72 15.21 11.83 11.90
N TYR A 73 14.16 11.01 12.03
CA TYR A 73 12.89 11.17 11.32
C TYR A 73 11.70 11.10 12.29
N ILE A 74 10.64 11.81 11.95
CA ILE A 74 9.35 11.78 12.63
C ILE A 74 8.23 11.53 11.63
N VAL A 75 7.13 10.94 12.11
CA VAL A 75 5.89 10.77 11.35
C VAL A 75 4.88 11.79 11.85
N THR A 76 4.32 12.58 10.93
CA THR A 76 3.30 13.60 11.26
C THR A 76 2.09 13.47 10.35
N LYS A 77 0.91 13.92 10.80
CA LYS A 77 -0.31 13.91 9.97
C LYS A 77 -0.14 14.85 8.78
N ARG A 78 -0.57 14.42 7.60
CA ARG A 78 -0.63 15.23 6.39
C ARG A 78 -1.89 16.08 6.39
N GLU A 79 -1.73 17.37 6.14
CA GLU A 79 -2.86 18.32 6.05
C GLU A 79 -3.78 17.98 4.86
N TYR A 80 -3.20 17.69 3.70
CA TYR A 80 -3.93 17.35 2.47
C TYR A 80 -3.72 15.88 2.12
N SER A 81 -4.53 15.01 2.72
CA SER A 81 -4.53 13.57 2.45
C SER A 81 -5.78 13.18 1.67
N TRP A 82 -5.64 12.27 0.71
CA TRP A 82 -6.78 11.75 -0.04
C TRP A 82 -7.70 10.90 0.84
N ASN A 83 -7.18 10.35 1.94
CA ASN A 83 -7.99 9.57 2.87
C ASN A 83 -9.07 10.41 3.59
N LYS A 84 -9.09 11.74 3.42
CA LYS A 84 -10.21 12.58 3.87
C LYS A 84 -11.51 12.32 3.09
N MET A 85 -11.42 11.80 1.87
CA MET A 85 -12.57 11.64 0.97
C MET A 85 -12.81 10.18 0.54
N MET A 86 -11.80 9.31 0.64
CA MET A 86 -11.87 7.94 0.14
C MET A 86 -11.02 6.98 0.99
N HIS A 87 -11.28 5.68 0.88
CA HIS A 87 -10.35 4.66 1.33
C HIS A 87 -9.19 4.57 0.32
N LEU A 88 -7.98 4.27 0.80
CA LEU A 88 -6.79 4.13 -0.05
C LEU A 88 -6.22 2.73 0.10
N LEU A 89 -5.97 2.06 -1.02
CA LEU A 89 -5.29 0.77 -1.07
C LEU A 89 -3.96 0.93 -1.80
N PHE A 90 -2.86 0.91 -1.04
CA PHE A 90 -1.50 0.93 -1.58
C PHE A 90 -1.03 -0.51 -1.76
N ILE A 91 -0.57 -0.85 -2.96
CA ILE A 91 -0.11 -2.21 -3.27
C ILE A 91 1.32 -2.13 -3.80
N ASP A 92 2.23 -2.82 -3.13
CA ASP A 92 3.62 -2.91 -3.57
C ASP A 92 3.71 -4.00 -4.64
N GLN A 93 3.87 -3.62 -5.91
CA GLN A 93 3.87 -4.54 -7.04
C GLN A 93 4.97 -4.16 -8.05
N PRO A 94 5.51 -5.13 -8.83
CA PRO A 94 5.26 -6.57 -8.79
C PRO A 94 5.99 -7.27 -7.61
N PHE A 95 6.15 -8.60 -7.65
CA PHE A 95 6.93 -9.32 -6.63
C PHE A 95 8.34 -8.73 -6.47
N GLY A 96 8.79 -8.57 -5.23
CA GLY A 96 10.07 -7.93 -4.89
C GLY A 96 10.03 -6.41 -4.77
N ALA A 97 8.93 -5.74 -5.17
CA ALA A 97 8.77 -4.30 -4.96
C ALA A 97 8.52 -3.99 -3.48
N GLY A 98 9.29 -3.06 -2.91
CA GLY A 98 9.08 -2.59 -1.53
C GLY A 98 9.08 -3.73 -0.50
N MET A 99 7.94 -3.94 0.16
CA MET A 99 7.77 -5.02 1.15
C MET A 99 7.32 -6.35 0.52
N SER A 100 6.95 -6.39 -0.76
CA SER A 100 6.59 -7.62 -1.47
C SER A 100 7.80 -8.51 -1.69
N LYS A 101 7.60 -9.83 -1.66
CA LYS A 101 8.67 -10.83 -1.74
C LYS A 101 8.55 -11.65 -3.03
N ALA A 102 9.68 -12.04 -3.58
CA ALA A 102 9.78 -13.00 -4.67
C ALA A 102 10.61 -14.20 -4.19
N GLU A 103 10.16 -15.43 -4.46
CA GLU A 103 10.90 -16.65 -4.11
C GLU A 103 12.09 -16.91 -5.05
N LYS A 104 12.06 -16.32 -6.25
CA LYS A 104 13.11 -16.41 -7.27
C LYS A 104 13.30 -15.06 -7.95
N GLU A 105 14.45 -14.88 -8.57
CA GLU A 105 14.67 -13.73 -9.47
C GLU A 105 13.81 -13.87 -10.74
N ASN A 106 13.46 -12.73 -11.35
CA ASN A 106 12.75 -12.67 -12.64
C ASN A 106 11.40 -13.41 -12.68
N VAL A 107 10.66 -13.44 -11.55
CA VAL A 107 9.29 -13.98 -11.50
C VAL A 107 8.35 -13.24 -12.45
N VAL A 108 8.52 -11.92 -12.59
CA VAL A 108 7.76 -11.08 -13.51
C VAL A 108 8.72 -10.43 -14.49
N THR A 109 8.54 -10.71 -15.78
CA THR A 109 9.44 -10.26 -16.86
C THR A 109 8.79 -9.34 -17.87
N ASN A 110 7.46 -9.19 -17.81
CA ASN A 110 6.70 -8.33 -18.71
C ASN A 110 5.42 -7.82 -18.04
N SER A 111 4.79 -6.83 -18.68
CA SER A 111 3.58 -6.17 -18.16
C SER A 111 2.36 -7.09 -18.12
N ASP A 112 2.26 -8.09 -19.00
CA ASP A 112 1.12 -9.02 -19.01
C ASP A 112 1.14 -9.94 -17.78
N GLN A 113 2.32 -10.44 -17.42
CA GLN A 113 2.54 -11.17 -16.17
C GLN A 113 2.25 -10.29 -14.95
N ALA A 114 2.76 -9.04 -14.95
CA ALA A 114 2.51 -8.10 -13.86
C ALA A 114 1.01 -7.85 -13.67
N ALA A 115 0.28 -7.61 -14.76
CA ALA A 115 -1.17 -7.39 -14.74
C ALA A 115 -1.93 -8.62 -14.25
N THR A 116 -1.51 -9.82 -14.66
CA THR A 116 -2.12 -11.09 -14.21
C THR A 116 -2.04 -11.23 -12.68
N TYR A 117 -0.84 -11.14 -12.11
CA TYR A 117 -0.65 -11.24 -10.67
C TYR A 117 -1.30 -10.09 -9.90
N PHE A 118 -1.34 -8.89 -10.48
CA PHE A 118 -2.03 -7.76 -9.88
C PHE A 118 -3.54 -8.00 -9.78
N VAL A 119 -4.18 -8.52 -10.84
CA VAL A 119 -5.61 -8.87 -10.81
C VAL A 119 -5.88 -10.00 -9.82
N GLU A 120 -5.02 -11.02 -9.74
CA GLU A 120 -5.14 -12.08 -8.73
C GLU A 120 -5.01 -11.55 -7.31
N THR A 121 -4.10 -10.60 -7.08
CA THR A 121 -3.96 -9.88 -5.81
C THR A 121 -5.27 -9.17 -5.45
N LEU A 122 -5.86 -8.40 -6.38
CA LEU A 122 -7.11 -7.70 -6.13
C LEU A 122 -8.26 -8.64 -5.81
N LYS A 123 -8.38 -9.77 -6.54
CA LYS A 123 -9.38 -10.80 -6.25
C LYS A 123 -9.21 -11.39 -4.85
N SER A 124 -7.98 -11.67 -4.43
CA SER A 124 -7.71 -12.21 -3.09
C SER A 124 -8.07 -11.21 -1.99
N ILE A 125 -7.69 -9.93 -2.17
CA ILE A 125 -8.03 -8.87 -1.22
C ILE A 125 -9.55 -8.72 -1.12
N TYR A 126 -10.25 -8.66 -2.27
CA TYR A 126 -11.70 -8.54 -2.31
C TYR A 126 -12.38 -9.71 -1.60
N THR A 127 -12.02 -10.96 -1.90
CA THR A 127 -12.61 -12.14 -1.25
C THR A 127 -12.40 -12.09 0.26
N ARG A 128 -11.19 -11.74 0.72
CA ARG A 128 -10.88 -11.64 2.14
C ARG A 128 -11.68 -10.55 2.85
N LEU A 129 -11.88 -9.39 2.21
CA LEU A 129 -12.61 -8.27 2.81
C LEU A 129 -14.14 -8.47 2.84
N ASN A 130 -14.67 -9.43 2.09
CA ASN A 130 -16.12 -9.75 2.07
C ASN A 130 -16.48 -11.01 2.86
N ASN A 131 -15.50 -11.67 3.48
CA ASN A 131 -15.71 -12.79 4.40
C ASN A 131 -15.56 -12.32 5.83
#